data_AF-A0A920UPH2-F1
#
_entry.id   AF-A0A920UPH2-F1
#
_cell.length_a   1.000
_cell.length_b   1.000
_cell.length_c   1.000
_cell.angle_alpha   90.00
_cell.angle_beta   90.00
_cell.angle_gamma   90.00
#
_symmetry.space_group_name_H-M   'P 1'
#
loop_
_entity.id
_entity.type
_entity.pdbx_description
1 polymer ?
#
loop_
_entity_poly.entity_id
_entity_poly.type
_entity_poly.pdbx_seq_one_letter_code
_entity_poly.pdbx_strand_id
1 'polypeptide(L)' 'MNSCKKIRSFFLTGAPELSYEAGKEMSQTWADLIQVDFEHHPFDTVGLTKFMKGLKDGGPTPRVI' A
#
# COMPACT_ATOMS: atom_id res chain seq x y z
N MET A 1 3.55 5.47 33.69
CA MET A 1 4.40 4.33 33.26
C MET A 1 4.54 4.41 31.76
N ASN A 2 5.78 4.53 31.26
CA ASN A 2 6.09 4.81 29.87
C ASN A 2 5.64 3.64 28.99
N SER A 3 4.82 3.92 27.98
CA SER A 3 4.45 2.93 26.96
C SER A 3 5.72 2.53 26.20
N CYS A 4 6.23 1.32 26.47
CA CYS A 4 7.30 0.72 25.69
C CYS A 4 6.78 0.47 24.27
N LYS A 5 7.30 1.19 23.27
CA LYS A 5 6.95 0.97 21.86
C LYS A 5 7.28 -0.48 21.50
N LYS A 6 6.25 -1.28 21.26
CA LYS A 6 6.40 -2.68 20.85
C LYS A 6 7.00 -2.72 19.44
N ILE A 7 8.22 -3.20 19.32
CA ILE A 7 8.89 -3.42 18.03
C ILE A 7 8.15 -4.58 17.34
N ARG A 8 7.55 -4.31 16.18
CA ARG A 8 6.94 -5.32 15.31
C ARG A 8 7.72 -5.39 14.02
N SER A 9 7.92 -6.61 13.50
CA SER A 9 8.38 -6.81 12.13
C SER A 9 7.36 -6.20 11.17
N PHE A 10 7.88 -5.63 10.09
CA PHE A 10 7.08 -4.90 9.13
C PHE A 10 7.40 -5.46 7.74
N PHE A 11 6.38 -5.78 6.97
CA PHE A 11 6.54 -6.36 5.63
C PHE A 11 6.26 -5.32 4.53
N LEU A 12 7.07 -5.38 3.47
CA LEU A 12 7.06 -4.44 2.36
C LEU A 12 6.77 -5.19 1.06
N THR A 13 5.94 -4.61 0.19
CA THR A 13 5.77 -5.04 -1.19
C THR A 13 5.77 -3.85 -2.15
N GLY A 14 6.06 -4.07 -3.42
CA GLY A 14 6.02 -3.03 -4.46
C GLY A 14 4.64 -2.91 -5.11
N ALA A 15 4.26 -1.71 -5.55
CA ALA A 15 3.10 -1.52 -6.41
C ALA A 15 3.44 -1.99 -7.84
N PRO A 16 2.70 -2.96 -8.43
CA PRO A 16 2.98 -3.45 -9.79
C PRO A 16 2.58 -2.44 -10.87
N GLU A 17 1.50 -1.67 -10.65
CA GLU A 17 1.05 -0.59 -11.52
C GLU A 17 0.24 0.46 -10.74
N LEU A 18 0.08 1.66 -11.33
CA LEU A 18 -0.65 2.78 -10.73
C LEU A 18 -2.05 2.94 -11.37
N SER A 19 -2.89 1.93 -11.20
CA SER A 19 -4.29 1.90 -11.67
C SER A 19 -5.28 1.81 -10.50
N TYR A 20 -6.55 2.17 -10.74
CA TYR A 20 -7.60 2.03 -9.72
C TYR A 20 -7.85 0.56 -9.36
N GLU A 21 -7.86 -0.34 -10.35
CA GLU A 21 -8.09 -1.77 -10.13
C GLU A 21 -6.94 -2.41 -9.35
N ALA A 22 -5.69 -2.08 -9.68
CA ALA A 22 -4.53 -2.53 -8.91
C ALA A 22 -4.57 -2.01 -7.47
N GLY A 23 -4.97 -0.75 -7.26
CA GLY A 23 -5.16 -0.21 -5.92
C GLY A 23 -6.23 -0.98 -5.13
N LYS A 24 -7.33 -1.35 -5.79
CA LYS A 24 -8.41 -2.10 -5.16
C LYS A 24 -7.98 -3.53 -4.81
N GLU A 25 -7.25 -4.20 -5.69
CA GLU A 25 -6.67 -5.53 -5.43
C GLU A 25 -5.65 -5.47 -4.28
N MET A 26 -4.73 -4.51 -4.34
CA MET A 26 -3.69 -4.35 -3.32
C MET A 26 -4.20 -3.88 -1.96
N SER A 27 -5.44 -3.39 -1.87
CA SER A 27 -6.07 -3.10 -0.57
C SER A 27 -6.08 -4.35 0.33
N GLN A 28 -6.10 -5.54 -0.28
CA GLN A 28 -6.12 -6.83 0.40
C GLN A 28 -4.75 -7.52 0.45
N THR A 29 -3.67 -6.76 0.31
CA THR A 29 -2.30 -7.30 0.38
C THR A 29 -1.95 -7.87 1.77
N TRP A 30 -0.96 -8.75 1.82
CA TRP A 30 -0.39 -9.30 3.06
C TRP A 30 0.65 -8.36 3.71
N ALA A 31 1.13 -7.37 2.96
CA ALA A 31 2.18 -6.45 3.40
C ALA A 31 1.60 -5.28 4.20
N ASP A 32 2.40 -4.75 5.12
CA ASP A 32 2.04 -3.60 5.92
C ASP A 32 2.34 -2.26 5.18
N LEU A 33 3.26 -2.28 4.19
CA LEU A 33 3.65 -1.13 3.33
C LEU A 33 3.59 -1.55 1.87
N ILE A 34 3.16 -0.59 1.04
CA ILE A 34 3.30 -0.63 -0.41
C ILE A 34 4.29 0.45 -0.81
N GLN A 35 5.40 0.07 -1.45
CA GLN A 35 6.35 1.01 -2.04
C GLN A 35 5.96 1.32 -3.48
N VAL A 36 5.78 2.61 -3.77
CA VAL A 36 5.67 3.11 -5.15
C VAL A 36 7.04 3.61 -5.57
N ASP A 37 7.62 2.99 -6.60
CA ASP A 37 8.95 3.31 -7.11
C ASP A 37 8.87 4.35 -8.24
N PHE A 38 9.13 5.61 -7.91
CA PHE A 38 9.28 6.70 -8.88
C PHE A 38 10.73 6.96 -9.29
N GLU A 39 11.70 6.23 -8.73
CA GLU A 39 13.09 6.34 -9.13
C GLU A 39 13.31 5.63 -10.47
N HIS A 40 12.75 4.43 -10.62
CA HIS A 40 12.89 3.62 -11.83
C HIS A 40 11.67 3.68 -12.77
N HIS A 41 10.58 4.33 -12.36
CA HIS A 41 9.36 4.50 -13.17
C HIS A 41 8.96 5.97 -13.33
N PRO A 42 8.15 6.31 -14.35
CA PRO A 42 7.67 7.67 -14.56
C PRO A 42 6.96 8.23 -13.33
N PHE A 43 7.14 9.52 -13.09
CA PHE A 43 6.45 10.25 -12.03
C PHE A 43 4.96 10.50 -12.37
N ASP A 44 4.16 9.44 -12.35
CA ASP A 44 2.72 9.46 -12.68
C ASP A 44 1.85 9.73 -11.43
N THR A 45 1.62 11.00 -11.16
CA THR A 45 0.75 11.44 -10.06
C THR A 45 -0.74 11.19 -10.32
N VAL A 46 -1.15 11.11 -11.59
CA VAL A 46 -2.54 10.84 -11.98
C VAL A 46 -2.85 9.36 -11.72
N GLY A 47 -1.98 8.46 -12.15
CA GLY A 47 -2.02 7.04 -11.82
C GLY A 47 -1.99 6.81 -10.32
N LEU A 48 -1.06 7.46 -9.60
CA LEU A 48 -0.98 7.36 -8.14
C LEU A 48 -2.31 7.74 -7.48
N THR A 49 -2.94 8.83 -7.91
CA THR A 49 -4.23 9.27 -7.36
C THR A 49 -5.33 8.21 -7.58
N LYS A 50 -5.36 7.58 -8.76
CA LYS A 50 -6.30 6.49 -9.07
C LYS A 50 -6.04 5.26 -8.20
N PHE A 51 -4.78 4.88 -8.04
CA PHE A 51 -4.34 3.78 -7.19
C PHE A 51 -4.74 4.00 -5.72
N MET A 52 -4.47 5.19 -5.18
CA MET A 52 -4.86 5.57 -3.81
C MET A 52 -6.39 5.55 -3.62
N LYS A 53 -7.15 5.93 -4.65
CA LYS A 53 -8.62 5.80 -4.62
C LYS A 53 -9.05 4.32 -4.60
N GLY A 54 -8.41 3.47 -5.41
CA GLY A 54 -8.63 2.03 -5.41
C GLY A 54 -8.38 1.41 -4.04
N LEU A 55 -7.27 1.76 -3.38
CA LEU A 55 -6.96 1.32 -2.01
C LEU A 55 -8.06 1.70 -1.02
N LYS A 56 -8.52 2.97 -1.08
CA LYS A 56 -9.58 3.47 -0.20
C LYS A 56 -10.90 2.71 -0.41
N ASP A 57 -11.29 2.51 -1.67
CA ASP A 57 -12.56 1.89 -2.03
C ASP A 57 -12.53 0.35 -1.88
N GLY A 58 -11.33 -0.26 -1.89
CA GLY A 58 -11.10 -1.69 -1.61
C GLY A 58 -11.19 -2.06 -0.12
N GLY A 59 -11.18 -1.07 0.78
CA GLY A 59 -11.35 -1.26 2.21
C GLY A 59 -10.04 -1.48 2.96
N PRO A 60 -10.11 -1.78 4.27
CA PRO A 60 -8.93 -1.92 5.10
C PRO A 60 -8.13 -3.18 4.71
N THR A 61 -6.81 -3.10 4.92
CA THR A 61 -5.93 -4.27 4.81
C THR A 61 -6.35 -5.34 5.81
N PRO A 62 -6.49 -6.60 5.37
CA PRO A 62 -6.81 -7.71 6.26
C PRO A 62 -5.85 -7.75 7.43
N ARG A 63 -6.40 -7.95 8.63
CA ARG A 63 -5.58 -8.40 9.75
C ARG A 63 -5.25 -9.85 9.48
N VAL A 64 -3.98 -10.14 9.23
CA VAL A 64 -3.48 -11.52 9.30
C VAL A 64 -3.70 -11.97 10.74
N ILE A 65 -4.62 -12.93 10.94
CA ILE A 65 -4.94 -13.54 12.23
C ILE A 65 -3.84 -14.50 12.67
#